data_AF-A0A2N8TSH8-F1
#
_entry.id   AF-A0A2N8TSH8-F1
#
_cell.length_a   1.000
_cell.length_b   1.000
_cell.length_c   1.000
_cell.angle_alpha   90.00
_cell.angle_beta   90.00
_cell.angle_gamma   90.00
#
_symmetry.space_group_name_H-M   'P 1'
#
loop_
_entity.id
_entity.type
_entity.pdbx_description
1 polymer ?
#
loop_
_entity_poly.entity_id
_entity_poly.type
_entity_poly.pdbx_seq_one_letter_code
_entity_poly.pdbx_strand_id
1 'polypeptide(L)'
;MTSEQHLAPLRMPDRLFAELAAGGGSAAAVAFLERAERARRLLLLRTLLGHLDALPTPLTPVAEAWRVLKEAAEKSPEPVERLLLAPPTGGWISHMLRRVHGTATGPPLWAEAGHLSALALSASLHAGTKTAFDVPLTDGRLPLPGLGMVQLPDARQGLAAGRATTAGGELTVTGPGRANGSVRVTCRPLRQHAGAGGDTWLPLRTLTLTGPGGEVPGTVVLEDLDPYRDLDDHLPPARLDEDEAREWQRLFGEAARILARPGTPGPGRVDPAMIRAIVPFGRTGVSPPPLPFVQVSASSGDSFGGMLIVRPASALALAETLVHEFQHSKLAALLHLFPLLEDDRAERYYAPWRTDPRHLTGLLHGAYAFTGVAGFWRDRLADALGADAVERAGYFFALRRMQSRLAVRTLLTSGRLTVQGRALVAGLARTLDGWLREDVPPAALGRARTAAALHRTEWRLRNVAPARAAAPSDLRFRPDRTSWPDTRTQGFATPPTVARTADEHLAAGDAAAALVRYADVLADAPAEPHALAGWIVARTILEPGRAARRMLARPEELLEPSPRV
;
A
#
# COMPACT_ATOMS: atom_id res chain seq x y z
N MET A 1 28.30 1.43 -16.14
CA MET A 1 28.45 0.69 -14.85
C MET A 1 29.80 0.01 -14.87
N THR A 2 30.83 0.67 -14.37
CA THR A 2 32.21 0.17 -14.42
C THR A 2 32.36 -1.05 -13.52
N SER A 3 32.87 -2.13 -14.10
CA SER A 3 33.35 -3.31 -13.40
C SER A 3 34.51 -2.89 -12.48
N GLU A 4 34.64 -3.57 -11.34
CA GLU A 4 35.70 -3.41 -10.33
C GLU A 4 35.56 -2.25 -9.32
N GLN A 5 34.47 -2.24 -8.58
CA GLN A 5 34.57 -2.00 -7.14
C GLN A 5 33.90 -3.19 -6.46
N HIS A 6 34.66 -3.95 -5.66
CA HIS A 6 34.07 -4.83 -4.66
C HIS A 6 33.11 -3.97 -3.84
N LEU A 7 31.80 -4.07 -4.11
CA LEU A 7 30.79 -3.31 -3.38
C LEU A 7 30.92 -3.76 -1.93
N ALA A 8 31.44 -2.86 -1.08
CA ALA A 8 31.49 -3.09 0.35
C ALA A 8 30.11 -3.55 0.82
N PRO A 9 30.03 -4.55 1.72
CA PRO A 9 28.75 -5.04 2.19
C PRO A 9 27.90 -3.88 2.72
N LEU A 10 26.66 -3.80 2.26
CA LEU A 10 25.75 -2.73 2.64
C LEU A 10 25.46 -2.85 4.15
N ARG A 11 25.96 -1.89 4.93
CA ARG A 11 25.80 -1.84 6.39
C ARG A 11 24.94 -0.65 6.78
N MET A 12 23.80 -0.93 7.40
CA MET A 12 22.93 0.12 7.91
C MET A 12 23.54 0.72 9.19
N PRO A 13 23.73 2.05 9.26
CA PRO A 13 24.11 2.70 10.51
C PRO A 13 23.05 2.51 11.59
N ASP A 14 23.46 2.16 12.80
CA ASP A 14 22.57 1.92 13.95
C ASP A 14 21.58 3.06 14.20
N ARG A 15 22.03 4.31 14.01
CA ARG A 15 21.16 5.49 14.14
C ARG A 15 19.98 5.48 13.17
N LEU A 16 20.19 5.05 11.93
CA LEU A 16 19.11 4.99 10.92
C LEU A 16 18.17 3.82 11.22
N PHE A 17 18.72 2.68 11.66
CA PHE A 17 17.90 1.55 12.09
C PHE A 17 17.02 1.93 13.30
N ALA A 18 17.60 2.57 14.32
CA ALA A 18 16.87 3.04 15.50
C ALA A 18 15.77 4.05 15.15
N GLU A 19 16.03 4.91 14.17
CA GLU A 19 15.05 5.88 13.67
C GLU A 19 13.85 5.17 13.01
N LEU A 20 14.10 4.22 12.12
CA LEU A 20 13.04 3.41 11.50
C LEU A 20 12.32 2.55 12.55
N ALA A 21 13.05 1.99 13.52
CA ALA A 21 12.48 1.26 14.64
C ALA A 21 11.54 2.10 15.51
N ALA A 22 11.73 3.42 15.56
CA ALA A 22 10.79 4.33 16.22
C ALA A 22 9.52 4.61 15.38
N GLY A 23 9.47 4.16 14.12
CA GLY A 23 8.43 4.47 13.13
C GLY A 23 8.77 5.67 12.25
N GLY A 24 9.96 6.25 12.41
CA GLY A 24 10.47 7.41 11.66
C GLY A 24 10.89 7.08 10.23
N GLY A 25 11.67 7.96 9.60
CA GLY A 25 11.99 7.85 8.17
C GLY A 25 12.48 9.15 7.56
N SER A 26 13.58 9.68 8.08
CA SER A 26 14.29 10.84 7.57
C SER A 26 14.74 10.61 6.14
N ALA A 27 15.03 11.70 5.42
CA ALA A 27 15.58 11.61 4.06
C ALA A 27 16.83 10.72 3.99
N ALA A 28 17.69 10.75 5.02
CA ALA A 28 18.87 9.90 5.10
C ALA A 28 18.52 8.41 5.27
N ALA A 29 17.51 8.09 6.10
CA ALA A 29 17.03 6.72 6.27
C ALA A 29 16.37 6.18 4.99
N VAL A 30 15.50 6.98 4.36
CA VAL A 30 14.84 6.61 3.09
C VAL A 30 15.86 6.45 1.97
N ALA A 31 16.81 7.37 1.81
CA ALA A 31 17.88 7.24 0.81
C ALA A 31 18.76 6.00 1.03
N PHE A 32 18.91 5.53 2.27
CA PHE A 32 19.56 4.25 2.54
C PHE A 32 18.72 3.07 2.04
N LEU A 33 17.41 3.06 2.32
CA LEU A 33 16.49 2.03 1.82
C LEU A 33 16.45 2.01 0.29
N GLU A 34 16.42 3.17 -0.38
CA GLU A 34 16.46 3.24 -1.84
C GLU A 34 17.73 2.62 -2.43
N ARG A 35 18.88 2.84 -1.76
CA ARG A 35 20.15 2.24 -2.16
C ARG A 35 20.14 0.72 -1.96
N ALA A 36 19.49 0.23 -0.90
CA ALA A 36 19.28 -1.19 -0.67
C ALA A 36 18.41 -1.81 -1.76
N GLU A 37 17.29 -1.17 -2.08
CA GLU A 37 16.39 -1.60 -3.17
C GLU A 37 17.09 -1.58 -4.52
N ARG A 38 17.94 -0.59 -4.78
CA ARG A 38 18.79 -0.55 -5.98
C ARG A 38 19.68 -1.79 -6.06
N ALA A 39 20.40 -2.10 -4.98
CA ALA A 39 21.30 -3.25 -4.93
C ALA A 39 20.54 -4.57 -5.11
N ARG A 40 19.39 -4.72 -4.42
CA ARG A 40 18.49 -5.87 -4.58
C ARG A 40 18.03 -6.01 -6.02
N ARG A 41 17.52 -4.94 -6.64
CA ARG A 41 17.03 -4.95 -8.03
C ARG A 41 18.11 -5.39 -9.03
N LEU A 42 19.35 -4.93 -8.87
CA LEU A 42 20.45 -5.38 -9.72
C LEU A 42 20.78 -6.87 -9.53
N LEU A 43 20.71 -7.39 -8.30
CA LEU A 43 20.92 -8.82 -8.03
C LEU A 43 19.80 -9.68 -8.63
N LEU A 44 18.55 -9.27 -8.44
CA LEU A 44 17.39 -9.95 -9.01
C LEU A 44 17.41 -9.91 -10.54
N LEU A 45 17.73 -8.75 -11.12
CA LEU A 45 17.85 -8.59 -12.57
C LEU A 45 18.99 -9.46 -13.13
N ARG A 46 20.16 -9.50 -12.48
CA ARG A 46 21.26 -10.40 -12.88
C ARG A 46 20.81 -11.87 -12.89
N THR A 47 20.07 -12.28 -11.86
CA THR A 47 19.54 -13.65 -11.75
C THR A 47 18.56 -13.92 -12.89
N LEU A 48 17.63 -12.99 -13.12
CA LEU A 48 16.63 -13.08 -14.18
C LEU A 48 17.28 -13.16 -15.58
N LEU A 49 18.29 -12.33 -15.86
CA LEU A 49 19.00 -12.33 -17.15
C LEU A 49 19.59 -13.71 -17.48
N GLY A 50 20.10 -14.44 -16.48
CA GLY A 50 20.60 -15.81 -16.68
C GLY A 50 19.51 -16.79 -17.12
N HIS A 51 18.27 -16.63 -16.65
CA HIS A 51 17.14 -17.44 -17.11
C HIS A 51 16.63 -17.01 -18.49
N LEU A 52 16.65 -15.71 -18.79
CA LEU A 52 16.14 -15.17 -20.05
C LEU A 52 17.06 -15.42 -21.24
N ASP A 53 18.37 -15.56 -21.03
CA ASP A 53 19.34 -15.81 -22.11
C ASP A 53 19.07 -17.13 -22.85
N ALA A 54 18.55 -18.13 -22.14
CA ALA A 54 18.20 -19.43 -22.70
C ALA A 54 16.78 -19.49 -23.31
N LEU A 55 15.99 -18.41 -23.22
CA LEU A 55 14.58 -18.41 -23.61
C LEU A 55 14.42 -18.25 -25.14
N PRO A 56 13.80 -19.22 -25.86
CA PRO A 56 13.46 -19.03 -27.26
C PRO A 56 12.48 -17.87 -27.42
N THR A 57 12.80 -16.91 -28.30
CA THR A 57 12.01 -15.69 -28.47
C THR A 57 11.98 -15.23 -29.93
N PRO A 58 10.83 -14.71 -30.42
CA PRO A 58 10.76 -14.03 -31.71
C PRO A 58 11.24 -12.56 -31.63
N LEU A 59 11.69 -12.11 -30.46
CA LEU A 59 12.12 -10.74 -30.19
C LEU A 59 13.64 -10.60 -30.27
N THR A 60 14.14 -9.37 -30.16
CA THR A 60 15.58 -9.15 -29.99
C THR A 60 16.09 -9.87 -28.73
N PRO A 61 17.24 -10.57 -28.78
CA PRO A 61 17.84 -11.23 -27.63
C PRO A 61 18.03 -10.31 -26.42
N VAL A 62 17.81 -10.86 -25.23
CA VAL A 62 17.88 -10.13 -23.95
C VAL A 62 19.25 -9.48 -23.71
N ALA A 63 20.33 -10.13 -24.19
CA ALA A 63 21.69 -9.62 -24.09
C ALA A 63 21.89 -8.28 -24.80
N GLU A 64 21.21 -8.06 -25.93
CA GLU A 64 21.30 -6.81 -26.67
C GLU A 64 20.52 -5.67 -25.98
N ALA A 65 19.32 -5.96 -25.48
CA ALA A 65 18.55 -5.01 -24.66
C ALA A 65 19.35 -4.60 -23.41
N TRP A 66 20.00 -5.56 -22.74
CA TRP A 66 20.88 -5.28 -21.60
C TRP A 66 22.11 -4.44 -21.98
N ARG A 67 22.74 -4.70 -23.13
CA ARG A 67 23.86 -3.88 -23.63
C ARG A 67 23.43 -2.42 -23.81
N VAL A 68 22.31 -2.18 -24.48
CA VAL A 68 21.77 -0.83 -24.70
C VAL A 68 21.41 -0.13 -23.39
N LEU A 69 20.82 -0.85 -22.43
CA LEU A 69 20.53 -0.28 -21.11
C LEU A 69 21.81 0.15 -20.36
N LYS A 70 22.89 -0.63 -20.44
CA LYS A 70 24.19 -0.26 -19.86
C LYS A 70 24.81 0.96 -20.53
N GLU A 71 24.80 1.01 -21.86
CA GLU A 71 25.31 2.17 -22.63
C GLU A 71 24.53 3.44 -22.30
N ALA A 72 23.19 3.32 -22.21
CA ALA A 72 22.34 4.43 -21.79
C ALA A 72 22.64 4.87 -20.35
N ALA A 73 22.90 3.93 -19.43
CA ALA A 73 23.27 4.25 -18.04
C ALA A 73 24.63 4.96 -17.94
N GLU A 74 25.56 4.70 -18.85
CA GLU A 74 26.86 5.38 -18.89
C GLU A 74 26.74 6.81 -19.42
N LYS A 75 25.86 7.03 -20.39
CA LYS A 75 25.64 8.34 -21.00
C LYS A 75 24.70 9.25 -20.21
N SER A 76 23.62 8.67 -19.67
CA SER A 76 22.57 9.35 -18.91
C SER A 76 22.19 8.51 -17.68
N PRO A 77 23.02 8.52 -16.62
CA PRO A 77 22.83 7.65 -15.45
C PRO A 77 21.52 7.93 -14.71
N GLU A 78 21.20 9.20 -14.46
CA GLU A 78 20.09 9.58 -13.60
C GLU A 78 18.70 9.12 -14.11
N PRO A 79 18.33 9.27 -15.40
CA PRO A 79 17.10 8.68 -15.93
C PRO A 79 17.06 7.15 -15.83
N VAL A 80 18.19 6.46 -16.07
CA VAL A 80 18.23 5.00 -16.01
C VAL A 80 18.10 4.50 -14.57
N GLU A 81 18.68 5.21 -13.60
CA GLU A 81 18.48 4.94 -12.18
C GLU A 81 17.02 5.10 -11.76
N ARG A 82 16.34 6.15 -12.26
CA ARG A 82 14.89 6.31 -12.03
C ARG A 82 14.08 5.16 -12.62
N LEU A 83 14.40 4.72 -13.85
CA LEU A 83 13.74 3.58 -14.48
C LEU A 83 13.95 2.29 -13.68
N LEU A 84 15.20 1.98 -13.32
CA LEU A 84 15.50 0.79 -12.53
C LEU A 84 14.75 0.79 -11.20
N LEU A 85 14.67 1.96 -10.57
CA LEU A 85 14.01 2.11 -9.28
C LEU A 85 12.50 2.37 -9.36
N ALA A 86 11.91 2.41 -10.56
CA ALA A 86 10.49 2.58 -10.75
C ALA A 86 9.72 1.40 -10.12
N PRO A 87 8.60 1.63 -9.41
CA PRO A 87 7.85 0.54 -8.79
C PRO A 87 7.46 -0.58 -9.77
N PRO A 88 6.92 -0.31 -10.97
CA PRO A 88 6.56 -1.37 -11.93
C PRO A 88 7.75 -2.20 -12.39
N THR A 89 8.96 -1.63 -12.47
CA THR A 89 10.17 -2.38 -12.83
C THR A 89 10.55 -3.41 -11.77
N GLY A 90 10.42 -3.06 -10.49
CA GLY A 90 10.62 -4.02 -9.40
C GLY A 90 9.56 -5.13 -9.37
N GLY A 91 8.29 -4.75 -9.60
CA GLY A 91 7.18 -5.69 -9.78
C GLY A 91 7.42 -6.67 -10.93
N TRP A 92 7.81 -6.17 -12.11
CA TRP A 92 8.14 -6.99 -13.28
C TRP A 92 9.27 -7.99 -13.01
N ILE A 93 10.40 -7.55 -12.44
CA ILE A 93 11.54 -8.43 -12.17
C ILE A 93 11.09 -9.58 -11.26
N SER A 94 10.35 -9.26 -10.21
CA SER A 94 9.93 -10.24 -9.20
C SER A 94 8.87 -11.19 -9.75
N HIS A 95 7.90 -10.68 -10.52
CA HIS A 95 6.93 -11.48 -11.26
C HIS A 95 7.63 -12.44 -12.24
N MET A 96 8.56 -11.94 -13.06
CA MET A 96 9.30 -12.78 -14.00
C MET A 96 10.12 -13.86 -13.30
N LEU A 97 10.73 -13.57 -12.14
CA LEU A 97 11.39 -14.60 -11.33
C LEU A 97 10.40 -15.67 -10.85
N ARG A 98 9.22 -15.28 -10.35
CA ARG A 98 8.15 -16.24 -10.02
C ARG A 98 7.72 -17.08 -11.22
N ARG A 99 7.62 -16.46 -12.41
CA ARG A 99 7.27 -17.12 -13.67
C ARG A 99 8.28 -18.17 -14.10
N VAL A 100 9.58 -17.86 -14.08
CA VAL A 100 10.63 -18.83 -14.46
C VAL A 100 10.82 -19.94 -13.44
N HIS A 101 10.40 -19.71 -12.18
CA HIS A 101 10.34 -20.73 -11.14
C HIS A 101 9.01 -21.49 -11.05
N GLY A 102 8.04 -21.19 -11.92
CA GLY A 102 6.76 -21.91 -11.99
C GLY A 102 5.77 -21.61 -10.86
N THR A 103 5.95 -20.51 -10.12
CA THR A 103 5.07 -20.11 -9.00
C THR A 103 4.11 -18.97 -9.37
N ALA A 104 4.07 -18.58 -10.65
CA ALA A 104 3.12 -17.62 -11.20
C ALA A 104 2.73 -18.03 -12.63
N THR A 105 1.60 -17.52 -13.11
CA THR A 105 1.08 -17.75 -14.47
C THR A 105 0.98 -16.44 -15.25
N GLY A 106 0.67 -16.52 -16.54
CA GLY A 106 0.41 -15.36 -17.38
C GLY A 106 0.68 -15.63 -18.87
N PRO A 107 0.84 -14.58 -19.68
CA PRO A 107 1.13 -14.68 -21.12
C PRO A 107 2.39 -15.51 -21.45
N PRO A 108 2.69 -15.77 -22.73
CA PRO A 108 3.95 -16.42 -23.11
C PRO A 108 5.17 -15.71 -22.53
N LEU A 109 6.10 -16.46 -21.92
CA LEU A 109 7.26 -15.92 -21.21
C LEU A 109 8.09 -14.94 -22.05
N TRP A 110 8.23 -15.20 -23.36
CA TRP A 110 9.00 -14.33 -24.26
C TRP A 110 8.39 -12.92 -24.35
N ALA A 111 7.07 -12.79 -24.24
CA ALA A 111 6.38 -11.51 -24.35
C ALA A 111 6.64 -10.65 -23.11
N GLU A 112 6.57 -11.25 -21.92
CA GLU A 112 6.85 -10.53 -20.68
C GLU A 112 8.34 -10.26 -20.49
N ALA A 113 9.22 -11.16 -20.95
CA ALA A 113 10.66 -10.94 -21.03
C ALA A 113 11.00 -9.73 -21.93
N GLY A 114 10.20 -9.51 -22.98
CA GLY A 114 10.30 -8.35 -23.87
C GLY A 114 10.10 -7.00 -23.18
N HIS A 115 9.62 -6.95 -21.94
CA HIS A 115 9.60 -5.71 -21.15
C HIS A 115 11.01 -5.16 -20.88
N LEU A 116 12.06 -6.00 -20.89
CA LEU A 116 13.44 -5.50 -20.86
C LEU A 116 13.77 -4.67 -22.10
N SER A 117 13.29 -5.07 -23.28
CA SER A 117 13.45 -4.28 -24.51
C SER A 117 12.74 -2.93 -24.38
N ALA A 118 11.56 -2.89 -23.76
CA ALA A 118 10.86 -1.64 -23.46
C ALA A 118 11.64 -0.73 -22.49
N LEU A 119 12.23 -1.29 -21.43
CA LEU A 119 13.11 -0.55 -20.52
C LEU A 119 14.34 0.02 -21.25
N ALA A 120 14.96 -0.79 -22.11
CA ALA A 120 16.10 -0.37 -22.91
C ALA A 120 15.74 0.71 -23.95
N LEU A 121 14.53 0.69 -24.52
CA LEU A 121 14.02 1.75 -25.39
C LEU A 121 13.83 3.06 -24.61
N SER A 122 13.18 3.02 -23.45
CA SER A 122 13.02 4.20 -22.57
C SER A 122 14.38 4.79 -22.19
N ALA A 123 15.33 3.94 -21.80
CA ALA A 123 16.70 4.36 -21.48
C ALA A 123 17.42 4.97 -22.70
N SER A 124 17.29 4.36 -23.88
CA SER A 124 17.87 4.86 -25.12
C SER A 124 17.30 6.23 -25.52
N LEU A 125 16.00 6.44 -25.33
CA LEU A 125 15.34 7.73 -25.57
C LEU A 125 15.92 8.81 -24.65
N HIS A 126 16.06 8.54 -23.35
CA HIS A 126 16.69 9.45 -22.39
C HIS A 126 18.17 9.73 -22.69
N ALA A 127 18.90 8.74 -23.19
CA ALA A 127 20.31 8.88 -23.60
C ALA A 127 20.48 9.51 -24.99
N GLY A 128 19.40 9.67 -25.76
CA GLY A 128 19.45 10.12 -27.16
C GLY A 128 20.25 9.18 -28.06
N THR A 129 20.31 7.89 -27.74
CA THR A 129 21.04 6.87 -28.50
C THR A 129 20.18 6.26 -29.62
N LYS A 130 20.84 5.56 -30.54
CA LYS A 130 20.18 4.83 -31.63
C LYS A 130 20.08 3.35 -31.27
N THR A 131 18.89 2.78 -31.35
CA THR A 131 18.68 1.34 -31.21
C THR A 131 17.51 0.86 -32.05
N ALA A 132 17.44 -0.43 -32.33
CA ALA A 132 16.33 -1.08 -33.00
C ALA A 132 16.06 -2.43 -32.33
N PHE A 133 14.83 -2.66 -31.88
CA PHE A 133 14.42 -3.91 -31.27
C PHE A 133 13.17 -4.47 -31.91
N ASP A 134 13.09 -5.79 -32.00
CA ASP A 134 11.84 -6.49 -32.15
C ASP A 134 11.21 -6.60 -30.75
N VAL A 135 9.97 -6.14 -30.62
CA VAL A 135 9.27 -5.89 -29.33
C VAL A 135 7.91 -6.58 -29.29
N PRO A 136 7.41 -6.93 -28.08
CA PRO A 136 6.07 -7.45 -27.95
C PRO A 136 5.06 -6.30 -28.10
N LEU A 137 4.03 -6.53 -28.91
CA LEU A 137 2.86 -5.68 -29.02
C LEU A 137 1.65 -6.46 -28.50
N THR A 138 0.92 -5.88 -27.56
CA THR A 138 -0.37 -6.42 -27.08
C THR A 138 -1.47 -5.49 -27.56
N ASP A 139 -2.34 -5.99 -28.43
CA ASP A 139 -3.42 -5.20 -29.05
C ASP A 139 -2.91 -3.91 -29.73
N GLY A 140 -1.73 -3.99 -30.37
CA GLY A 140 -1.08 -2.85 -31.01
C GLY A 140 -0.47 -1.82 -30.05
N ARG A 141 -0.28 -2.17 -28.78
CA ARG A 141 0.25 -1.26 -27.76
C ARG A 141 1.66 -1.67 -27.33
N LEU A 142 2.52 -0.67 -27.15
CA LEU A 142 3.86 -0.82 -26.58
C LEU A 142 4.00 0.13 -25.38
N PRO A 143 3.99 -0.40 -24.14
CA PRO A 143 4.33 0.41 -22.97
C PRO A 143 5.82 0.77 -23.00
N LEU A 144 6.14 2.01 -22.64
CA LEU A 144 7.49 2.52 -22.44
C LEU A 144 7.60 2.95 -20.97
N PRO A 145 8.20 2.10 -20.11
CA PRO A 145 8.32 2.39 -18.69
C PRO A 145 8.87 3.78 -18.43
N GLY A 146 8.23 4.51 -17.51
CA GLY A 146 8.61 5.88 -17.13
C GLY A 146 8.27 6.97 -18.16
N LEU A 147 7.71 6.64 -19.34
CA LEU A 147 7.43 7.62 -20.39
C LEU A 147 5.96 7.64 -20.84
N GLY A 148 5.34 6.47 -21.00
CA GLY A 148 3.97 6.37 -21.50
C GLY A 148 3.74 5.12 -22.35
N MET A 149 2.86 5.22 -23.34
CA MET A 149 2.50 4.09 -24.20
C MET A 149 2.28 4.55 -25.64
N VAL A 150 2.89 3.82 -26.58
CA VAL A 150 2.60 3.96 -28.01
C VAL A 150 1.40 3.09 -28.36
N GLN A 151 0.51 3.62 -29.20
CA GLN A 151 -0.64 2.92 -29.75
C GLN A 151 -0.52 2.91 -31.27
N LEU A 152 -0.71 1.75 -31.90
CA LEU A 152 -0.77 1.59 -33.35
C LEU A 152 -2.24 1.47 -33.76
N PRO A 153 -2.86 2.54 -34.30
CA PRO A 153 -4.21 2.47 -34.82
C PRO A 153 -4.32 1.36 -35.87
N ASP A 154 -5.43 0.61 -35.88
CA ASP A 154 -5.65 -0.49 -36.83
C ASP A 154 -4.63 -1.64 -36.79
N ALA A 155 -3.86 -1.77 -35.71
CA ALA A 155 -3.04 -2.94 -35.47
C ALA A 155 -3.88 -4.19 -35.21
N ARG A 156 -3.31 -5.34 -35.59
CA ARG A 156 -3.83 -6.67 -35.28
C ARG A 156 -4.04 -6.80 -33.76
N GLN A 157 -5.18 -7.37 -33.38
CA GLN A 157 -5.50 -7.67 -31.98
C GLN A 157 -4.76 -8.92 -31.49
N GLY A 158 -4.54 -8.99 -30.18
CA GLY A 158 -3.76 -10.02 -29.53
C GLY A 158 -2.26 -9.73 -29.50
N LEU A 159 -1.51 -10.74 -29.09
CA LEU A 159 -0.06 -10.68 -28.97
C LEU A 159 0.60 -10.82 -30.36
N ALA A 160 1.53 -9.91 -30.67
CA ALA A 160 2.32 -9.94 -31.89
C ALA A 160 3.75 -9.42 -31.64
N ALA A 161 4.67 -9.74 -32.56
CA ALA A 161 5.97 -9.08 -32.62
C ALA A 161 5.88 -7.85 -33.53
N GLY A 162 6.45 -6.74 -33.09
CA GLY A 162 6.64 -5.53 -33.87
C GLY A 162 8.11 -5.09 -33.83
N ARG A 163 8.41 -3.94 -34.43
CA ARG A 163 9.75 -3.34 -34.44
C ARG A 163 9.70 -1.93 -33.90
N ALA A 164 10.58 -1.59 -32.96
CA ALA A 164 10.72 -0.27 -32.38
C ALA A 164 12.14 0.26 -32.61
N THR A 165 12.27 1.49 -33.13
CA THR A 165 13.56 2.13 -33.37
C THR A 165 13.64 3.50 -32.70
N THR A 166 14.74 3.78 -32.01
CA THR A 166 15.00 5.11 -31.44
C THR A 166 16.08 5.83 -32.23
N ALA A 167 15.92 7.13 -32.44
CA ALA A 167 16.96 7.99 -32.99
C ALA A 167 16.76 9.44 -32.53
N GLY A 168 17.74 10.03 -31.83
CA GLY A 168 17.68 11.44 -31.45
C GLY A 168 16.43 11.84 -30.64
N GLY A 169 15.96 10.95 -29.75
CA GLY A 169 14.76 11.14 -28.93
C GLY A 169 13.43 10.92 -29.65
N GLU A 170 13.46 10.52 -30.93
CA GLU A 170 12.30 10.05 -31.68
C GLU A 170 12.18 8.53 -31.56
N LEU A 171 10.95 8.04 -31.50
CA LEU A 171 10.60 6.63 -31.49
C LEU A 171 9.70 6.33 -32.69
N THR A 172 10.06 5.30 -33.46
CA THR A 172 9.19 4.74 -34.50
C THR A 172 8.84 3.30 -34.13
N VAL A 173 7.55 2.97 -34.10
CA VAL A 173 7.06 1.61 -33.86
C VAL A 173 6.29 1.13 -35.09
N THR A 174 6.62 -0.07 -35.56
CA THR A 174 5.95 -0.75 -36.67
C THR A 174 5.40 -2.09 -36.20
N GLY A 175 4.18 -2.45 -36.58
CA GLY A 175 3.54 -3.71 -36.21
C GLY A 175 2.57 -4.21 -37.29
N PRO A 176 2.06 -5.45 -37.18
CA PRO A 176 1.11 -5.99 -38.13
C PRO A 176 -0.25 -5.28 -38.05
N GLY A 177 -0.78 -4.88 -39.20
CA GLY A 177 -2.11 -4.26 -39.35
C GLY A 177 -3.24 -5.28 -39.46
N ARG A 178 -4.49 -4.84 -39.23
CA ARG A 178 -5.71 -5.68 -39.30
C ARG A 178 -5.99 -6.23 -40.70
N ALA A 179 -5.78 -5.44 -41.75
CA ALA A 179 -6.18 -5.76 -43.12
C ALA A 179 -5.01 -6.31 -43.99
N ASN A 180 -4.13 -7.15 -43.42
CA ASN A 180 -2.90 -7.62 -44.06
C ASN A 180 -1.98 -6.46 -44.51
N GLY A 181 -1.08 -6.03 -43.63
CA GLY A 181 -0.12 -4.95 -43.88
C GLY A 181 0.68 -4.59 -42.64
N SER A 182 1.44 -3.50 -42.67
CA SER A 182 2.13 -2.97 -41.50
C SER A 182 1.62 -1.58 -41.14
N VAL A 183 1.34 -1.34 -39.86
CA VAL A 183 1.05 -0.01 -39.30
C VAL A 183 2.35 0.56 -38.75
N ARG A 184 2.58 1.87 -38.94
CA ARG A 184 3.74 2.58 -38.41
C ARG A 184 3.30 3.87 -37.71
N VAL A 185 3.84 4.08 -36.51
CA VAL A 185 3.67 5.31 -35.73
C VAL A 185 5.05 5.87 -35.38
N THR A 186 5.20 7.19 -35.49
CA THR A 186 6.40 7.91 -35.04
C THR A 186 5.99 8.98 -34.03
N CYS A 187 6.64 9.02 -32.88
CA CYS A 187 6.39 10.00 -31.83
C CYS A 187 7.69 10.49 -31.18
N ARG A 188 7.60 11.53 -30.34
CA ARG A 188 8.71 12.08 -29.55
C ARG A 188 8.34 12.04 -28.07
N PRO A 189 8.49 10.87 -27.39
CA PRO A 189 7.98 10.64 -26.04
C PRO A 189 8.41 11.71 -25.01
N LEU A 190 9.66 12.19 -25.11
CA LEU A 190 10.22 13.16 -24.16
C LEU A 190 9.73 14.61 -24.35
N ARG A 191 9.08 14.93 -25.47
CA ARG A 191 8.57 16.30 -25.76
C ARG A 191 7.07 16.43 -25.58
N GLN A 192 6.34 15.31 -25.52
CA GLN A 192 4.90 15.27 -25.42
C GLN A 192 4.50 15.21 -23.94
N HIS A 193 3.84 16.28 -23.47
CA HIS A 193 3.46 16.44 -22.07
C HIS A 193 2.11 15.77 -21.78
N ALA A 194 1.84 15.49 -20.50
CA ALA A 194 0.53 15.04 -20.03
C ALA A 194 -0.58 16.01 -20.52
N GLY A 195 -1.61 15.46 -21.17
CA GLY A 195 -2.71 16.23 -21.76
C GLY A 195 -2.60 16.52 -23.26
N ALA A 196 -1.41 16.33 -23.88
CA ALA A 196 -1.21 16.43 -25.34
C ALA A 196 -1.36 15.07 -26.05
N GLY A 197 -2.03 14.10 -25.42
CA GLY A 197 -2.20 12.76 -25.95
C GLY A 197 -3.08 12.76 -27.20
N GLY A 198 -2.71 11.95 -28.19
CA GLY A 198 -3.54 11.65 -29.35
C GLY A 198 -3.68 10.14 -29.50
N ASP A 199 -4.41 9.68 -30.51
CA ASP A 199 -4.74 8.25 -30.75
C ASP A 199 -3.52 7.33 -30.91
N THR A 200 -2.31 7.89 -30.99
CA THR A 200 -1.05 7.18 -31.25
C THR A 200 -0.06 7.23 -30.09
N TRP A 201 -0.25 8.14 -29.12
CA TRP A 201 0.65 8.30 -27.98
C TRP A 201 -0.11 8.74 -26.72
N LEU A 202 0.05 7.96 -25.66
CA LEU A 202 -0.46 8.26 -24.33
C LEU A 202 0.72 8.58 -23.40
N PRO A 203 0.97 9.86 -23.05
CA PRO A 203 2.04 10.22 -22.13
C PRO A 203 1.72 9.74 -20.71
N LEU A 204 2.73 9.31 -19.96
CA LEU A 204 2.62 9.00 -18.54
C LEU A 204 2.18 10.27 -17.78
N ARG A 205 1.22 10.13 -16.87
CA ARG A 205 0.74 11.24 -16.06
C ARG A 205 1.60 11.39 -14.81
N THR A 206 1.71 12.64 -14.37
CA THR A 206 2.42 13.00 -13.13
C THR A 206 1.56 13.95 -12.32
N LEU A 207 1.61 13.79 -11.00
CA LEU A 207 1.05 14.71 -10.02
C LEU A 207 2.14 15.70 -9.61
N THR A 208 1.88 16.97 -9.84
CA THR A 208 2.80 18.06 -9.48
C THR A 208 2.68 18.37 -8.00
N LEU A 209 3.82 18.42 -7.31
CA LEU A 209 3.92 19.02 -5.98
C LEU A 209 4.10 20.52 -6.16
N THR A 210 3.25 21.32 -5.53
CA THR A 210 3.36 22.79 -5.55
C THR A 210 3.56 23.26 -4.12
N GLY A 211 4.71 23.87 -3.86
CA GLY A 211 5.04 24.43 -2.57
C GLY A 211 4.32 25.77 -2.32
N PRO A 212 4.41 26.30 -1.09
CA PRO A 212 3.64 27.48 -0.67
C PRO A 212 3.91 28.74 -1.50
N GLY A 213 5.11 28.88 -2.09
CA GLY A 213 5.50 30.00 -2.95
C GLY A 213 5.27 29.77 -4.44
N GLY A 214 4.61 28.68 -4.83
CA GLY A 214 4.40 28.28 -6.22
C GLY A 214 5.56 27.50 -6.83
N GLU A 215 6.62 27.22 -6.06
CA GLU A 215 7.71 26.34 -6.48
C GLU A 215 7.23 24.91 -6.73
N VAL A 216 7.87 24.22 -7.67
CA VAL A 216 7.60 22.81 -7.99
C VAL A 216 8.77 21.96 -7.51
N PRO A 217 8.79 21.51 -6.24
CA PRO A 217 9.91 20.75 -5.68
C PRO A 217 10.02 19.34 -6.27
N GLY A 218 8.98 18.83 -6.92
CA GLY A 218 9.00 17.51 -7.54
C GLY A 218 7.67 17.09 -8.16
N THR A 219 7.66 15.89 -8.71
CA THR A 219 6.48 15.24 -9.28
C THR A 219 6.41 13.78 -8.81
N VAL A 220 5.19 13.25 -8.74
CA VAL A 220 4.91 11.84 -8.44
C VAL A 220 4.22 11.21 -9.63
N VAL A 221 4.59 9.99 -10.02
CA VAL A 221 3.93 9.32 -11.14
C VAL A 221 2.49 8.95 -10.77
N LEU A 222 1.54 9.24 -11.67
CA LEU A 222 0.18 8.68 -11.64
C LEU A 222 0.12 7.55 -12.66
N GLU A 223 0.30 6.32 -12.20
CA GLU A 223 0.54 5.16 -13.06
C GLU A 223 -0.79 4.50 -13.48
N ASP A 224 -1.27 4.84 -14.67
CA ASP A 224 -2.49 4.29 -15.28
C ASP A 224 -2.23 3.44 -16.54
N LEU A 225 -0.96 3.22 -16.92
CA LEU A 225 -0.59 2.57 -18.18
C LEU A 225 0.24 1.29 -18.02
N ASP A 226 1.19 1.26 -17.09
CA ASP A 226 2.16 0.16 -17.01
C ASP A 226 1.45 -1.16 -16.66
N PRO A 227 1.74 -2.25 -17.38
CA PRO A 227 1.10 -3.54 -17.12
C PRO A 227 1.47 -4.18 -15.77
N TYR A 228 2.56 -3.77 -15.13
CA TYR A 228 3.02 -4.29 -13.83
C TYR A 228 2.69 -3.36 -12.65
N ARG A 229 1.68 -2.50 -12.83
CA ARG A 229 1.23 -1.55 -11.79
C ARG A 229 0.43 -2.18 -10.65
N ASP A 230 -0.18 -3.35 -10.84
CA ASP A 230 -1.09 -4.00 -9.87
C ASP A 230 -0.39 -4.76 -8.73
N LEU A 231 0.87 -4.43 -8.48
CA LEU A 231 1.73 -4.94 -7.41
C LEU A 231 2.08 -6.45 -7.48
N ASP A 232 1.19 -7.30 -8.00
CA ASP A 232 1.34 -8.76 -8.05
C ASP A 232 1.09 -9.35 -9.46
N ASP A 233 0.09 -8.85 -10.20
CA ASP A 233 -0.36 -9.41 -11.48
C ASP A 233 -0.15 -8.48 -12.69
N HIS A 234 -0.15 -9.09 -13.88
CA HIS A 234 -0.16 -8.38 -15.15
C HIS A 234 -1.57 -7.87 -15.47
N LEU A 235 -1.73 -6.55 -15.62
CA LEU A 235 -3.01 -5.92 -15.99
C LEU A 235 -2.96 -5.23 -17.36
N PRO A 236 -4.05 -5.28 -18.15
CA PRO A 236 -4.21 -4.42 -19.31
C PRO A 236 -4.07 -2.93 -18.93
N PRO A 237 -3.47 -2.09 -19.79
CA PRO A 237 -3.43 -0.64 -19.58
C PRO A 237 -4.85 -0.05 -19.49
N ALA A 238 -5.10 0.79 -18.49
CA ALA A 238 -6.41 1.37 -18.21
C ALA A 238 -6.27 2.87 -17.92
N ARG A 239 -6.20 3.66 -18.99
CA ARG A 239 -6.06 5.12 -18.93
C ARG A 239 -7.23 5.73 -18.14
N LEU A 240 -6.93 6.58 -17.16
CA LEU A 240 -8.00 7.29 -16.45
C LEU A 240 -8.68 8.35 -17.33
N ASP A 241 -9.96 8.57 -17.11
CA ASP A 241 -10.69 9.73 -17.62
C ASP A 241 -9.99 11.04 -17.22
N GLU A 242 -10.06 12.05 -18.08
CA GLU A 242 -9.40 13.35 -17.86
C GLU A 242 -9.92 14.07 -16.61
N ASP A 243 -11.23 13.96 -16.31
CA ASP A 243 -11.81 14.51 -15.09
C ASP A 243 -11.31 13.81 -13.82
N GLU A 244 -11.17 12.49 -13.86
CA GLU A 244 -10.60 11.71 -12.75
C GLU A 244 -9.13 12.11 -12.51
N ALA A 245 -8.34 12.24 -13.57
CA ALA A 245 -6.94 12.64 -13.47
C ALA A 245 -6.77 14.05 -12.85
N ARG A 246 -7.63 15.01 -13.25
CA ARG A 246 -7.68 16.35 -12.63
C ARG A 246 -8.01 16.29 -11.15
N GLU A 247 -8.96 15.43 -10.78
CA GLU A 247 -9.37 15.27 -9.39
C GLU A 247 -8.26 14.62 -8.52
N TRP A 248 -7.51 13.66 -9.08
CA TRP A 248 -6.29 13.13 -8.44
C TRP A 248 -5.27 14.23 -8.17
N GLN A 249 -4.99 15.10 -9.15
CA GLN A 249 -4.07 16.23 -8.97
C GLN A 249 -4.54 17.21 -7.88
N ARG A 250 -5.84 17.52 -7.84
CA ARG A 250 -6.42 18.39 -6.81
C ARG A 250 -6.25 17.79 -5.42
N LEU A 251 -6.70 16.55 -5.23
CA LEU A 251 -6.62 15.83 -3.95
C LEU A 251 -5.17 15.66 -3.48
N PHE A 252 -4.26 15.32 -4.39
CA PHE A 252 -2.85 15.16 -4.07
C PHE A 252 -2.20 16.46 -3.63
N GLY A 253 -2.47 17.58 -4.31
CA GLY A 253 -1.95 18.89 -3.91
C GLY A 253 -2.45 19.32 -2.52
N GLU A 254 -3.71 19.04 -2.20
CA GLU A 254 -4.27 19.28 -0.86
C GLU A 254 -3.67 18.33 0.19
N ALA A 255 -3.51 17.05 -0.12
CA ALA A 255 -2.89 16.07 0.77
C ALA A 255 -1.42 16.42 1.06
N ALA A 256 -0.67 16.85 0.05
CA ALA A 256 0.70 17.30 0.19
C ALA A 256 0.80 18.52 1.13
N ARG A 257 -0.15 19.47 1.07
CA ARG A 257 -0.22 20.58 2.01
C ARG A 257 -0.52 20.15 3.44
N ILE A 258 -1.35 19.12 3.63
CA ILE A 258 -1.62 18.53 4.97
C ILE A 258 -0.36 17.86 5.54
N LEU A 259 0.43 17.20 4.68
CA LEU A 259 1.66 16.51 5.07
C LEU A 259 2.84 17.47 5.25
N ALA A 260 2.84 18.62 4.56
CA ALA A 260 3.88 19.63 4.65
C ALA A 260 3.92 20.24 6.06
N ARG A 261 4.87 19.76 6.88
CA ARG A 261 5.12 20.29 8.21
C ARG A 261 6.59 20.59 8.45
N PRO A 262 6.92 21.82 8.88
CA PRO A 262 8.25 22.13 9.37
C PRO A 262 8.56 21.33 10.64
N GLY A 263 9.81 20.86 10.77
CA GLY A 263 10.30 20.25 12.01
C GLY A 263 11.09 18.97 11.79
N THR A 264 11.46 18.32 12.90
CA THR A 264 12.24 17.08 12.87
C THR A 264 11.43 15.93 12.25
N PRO A 265 12.06 15.06 11.43
CA PRO A 265 11.43 13.83 10.99
C PRO A 265 10.90 13.01 12.17
N GLY A 266 9.82 12.26 11.95
CA GLY A 266 9.23 11.45 13.00
C GLY A 266 8.14 10.53 12.47
N PRO A 267 7.61 9.63 13.31
CA PRO A 267 6.53 8.76 12.93
C PRO A 267 5.33 9.54 12.39
N GLY A 268 4.80 9.10 11.24
CA GLY A 268 3.65 9.73 10.60
C GLY A 268 3.95 10.98 9.77
N ARG A 269 5.21 11.42 9.72
CA ARG A 269 5.68 12.47 8.81
C ARG A 269 6.28 11.83 7.57
N VAL A 270 5.78 12.23 6.41
CA VAL A 270 6.23 11.76 5.09
C VAL A 270 6.40 12.97 4.22
N ASP A 271 7.54 13.06 3.54
CA ASP A 271 7.72 13.99 2.44
C ASP A 271 7.05 13.37 1.19
N PRO A 272 5.99 14.00 0.65
CA PRO A 272 5.31 13.50 -0.55
C PRO A 272 6.25 13.33 -1.75
N ALA A 273 7.36 14.07 -1.81
CA ALA A 273 8.36 13.93 -2.88
C ALA A 273 9.12 12.59 -2.84
N MET A 274 9.06 11.86 -1.73
CA MET A 274 9.65 10.51 -1.62
C MET A 274 8.74 9.40 -2.17
N ILE A 275 7.50 9.73 -2.53
CA ILE A 275 6.57 8.78 -3.15
C ILE A 275 6.90 8.68 -4.63
N ARG A 276 7.08 7.44 -5.12
CA ARG A 276 7.53 7.22 -6.51
C ARG A 276 6.36 7.14 -7.47
N ALA A 277 5.31 6.41 -7.11
CA ALA A 277 4.12 6.28 -7.94
C ALA A 277 2.86 6.04 -7.10
N ILE A 278 1.76 6.64 -7.54
CA ILE A 278 0.41 6.28 -7.13
C ILE A 278 -0.24 5.54 -8.29
N VAL A 279 -0.74 4.34 -8.03
CA VAL A 279 -1.48 3.50 -8.98
C VAL A 279 -2.97 3.63 -8.63
N PRO A 280 -3.76 4.33 -9.46
CA PRO A 280 -5.20 4.40 -9.26
C PRO A 280 -5.83 3.01 -9.40
N PHE A 281 -6.57 2.59 -8.38
CA PHE A 281 -7.35 1.35 -8.44
C PHE A 281 -8.82 1.64 -8.62
N GLY A 282 -9.42 0.95 -9.58
CA GLY A 282 -10.80 1.20 -9.95
C GLY A 282 -10.95 2.52 -10.68
N ARG A 283 -11.67 3.48 -10.07
CA ARG A 283 -12.62 4.32 -10.80
C ARG A 283 -12.01 5.24 -11.87
N THR A 284 -12.81 5.47 -12.91
CA THR A 284 -12.47 6.24 -14.11
C THR A 284 -13.61 7.22 -14.41
N GLY A 285 -14.04 7.95 -13.39
CA GLY A 285 -15.08 8.95 -13.45
C GLY A 285 -15.32 9.52 -12.05
N VAL A 286 -15.68 10.81 -11.97
CA VAL A 286 -15.93 11.49 -10.69
C VAL A 286 -17.22 11.04 -10.01
N SER A 287 -18.14 10.44 -10.75
CA SER A 287 -19.43 9.92 -10.27
C SER A 287 -19.49 8.39 -10.28
N PRO A 288 -20.19 7.74 -9.32
CA PRO A 288 -20.84 8.31 -8.11
C PRO A 288 -19.80 8.92 -7.14
N PRO A 289 -20.11 9.70 -6.10
CA PRO A 289 -19.06 10.18 -5.19
C PRO A 289 -18.36 9.00 -4.46
N PRO A 290 -17.03 9.04 -4.24
CA PRO A 290 -16.33 8.03 -3.46
C PRO A 290 -16.66 8.14 -1.96
N LEU A 291 -16.26 7.14 -1.18
CA LEU A 291 -16.39 7.20 0.29
C LEU A 291 -15.42 8.23 0.89
N PRO A 292 -15.74 8.79 2.08
CA PRO A 292 -14.88 9.78 2.75
C PRO A 292 -13.55 9.21 3.26
N PHE A 293 -13.40 7.88 3.30
CA PHE A 293 -12.19 7.15 3.66
C PHE A 293 -11.75 6.22 2.51
N VAL A 294 -10.49 5.82 2.52
CA VAL A 294 -9.96 4.84 1.55
C VAL A 294 -10.45 3.44 1.92
N GLN A 295 -11.19 2.80 1.01
CA GLN A 295 -11.66 1.43 1.18
C GLN A 295 -10.59 0.40 0.88
N VAL A 296 -9.79 0.66 -0.16
CA VAL A 296 -8.74 -0.23 -0.65
C VAL A 296 -7.50 0.59 -0.94
N SER A 297 -6.41 0.22 -0.26
CA SER A 297 -5.06 0.59 -0.60
C SER A 297 -4.13 -0.60 -0.38
N ALA A 298 -3.03 -0.64 -1.13
CA ALA A 298 -2.04 -1.69 -1.02
C ALA A 298 -0.65 -1.18 -1.43
N SER A 299 0.37 -1.83 -0.88
CA SER A 299 1.77 -1.69 -1.26
C SER A 299 2.40 -3.08 -1.32
N SER A 300 3.35 -3.27 -2.23
CA SER A 300 4.15 -4.50 -2.31
C SER A 300 5.62 -4.19 -2.09
N GLY A 301 6.33 -5.12 -1.46
CA GLY A 301 7.78 -5.01 -1.28
C GLY A 301 8.52 -5.02 -2.61
N ASP A 302 8.02 -5.73 -3.61
CA ASP A 302 8.63 -5.79 -4.94
C ASP A 302 8.53 -4.46 -5.68
N SER A 303 7.54 -3.63 -5.33
CA SER A 303 7.23 -2.34 -5.96
C SER A 303 7.49 -1.17 -5.00
N PHE A 304 8.68 -1.13 -4.39
CA PHE A 304 9.06 -0.11 -3.40
C PHE A 304 8.72 1.33 -3.85
N GLY A 305 7.97 2.05 -3.00
CA GLY A 305 7.55 3.43 -3.23
C GLY A 305 6.36 3.59 -4.18
N GLY A 306 5.83 2.49 -4.71
CA GLY A 306 4.56 2.42 -5.41
C GLY A 306 3.42 2.08 -4.45
N MET A 307 2.29 2.75 -4.61
CA MET A 307 1.10 2.52 -3.78
C MET A 307 -0.15 2.49 -4.65
N LEU A 308 -0.91 1.43 -4.50
CA LEU A 308 -2.20 1.25 -5.15
C LEU A 308 -3.28 1.83 -4.26
N ILE A 309 -4.11 2.74 -4.79
CA ILE A 309 -5.08 3.50 -4.00
C ILE A 309 -6.38 3.67 -4.79
N VAL A 310 -7.52 3.31 -4.19
CA VAL A 310 -8.83 3.81 -4.64
C VAL A 310 -8.98 5.26 -4.21
N ARG A 311 -9.27 6.16 -5.17
CA ARG A 311 -9.39 7.59 -4.92
C ARG A 311 -10.40 7.88 -3.78
N PRO A 312 -9.98 8.52 -2.67
CA PRO A 312 -10.90 8.91 -1.59
C PRO A 312 -11.66 10.19 -1.94
N ALA A 313 -12.72 10.49 -1.18
CA ALA A 313 -13.46 11.76 -1.33
C ALA A 313 -12.76 12.98 -0.71
N SER A 314 -11.70 12.79 0.09
CA SER A 314 -11.04 13.88 0.80
C SER A 314 -9.51 13.78 0.77
N ALA A 315 -8.87 14.94 0.72
CA ALA A 315 -7.42 15.06 0.80
C ALA A 315 -6.85 14.57 2.14
N LEU A 316 -7.61 14.71 3.23
CA LEU A 316 -7.22 14.20 4.55
C LEU A 316 -7.11 12.66 4.55
N ALA A 317 -8.08 11.98 3.94
CA ALA A 317 -8.04 10.53 3.79
C ALA A 317 -6.91 10.08 2.86
N LEU A 318 -6.64 10.84 1.77
CA LEU A 318 -5.48 10.57 0.94
C LEU A 318 -4.18 10.73 1.75
N ALA A 319 -4.00 11.83 2.48
CA ALA A 319 -2.82 12.08 3.30
C ALA A 319 -2.55 10.97 4.34
N GLU A 320 -3.59 10.52 5.06
CA GLU A 320 -3.48 9.38 5.98
C GLU A 320 -3.02 8.10 5.23
N THR A 321 -3.57 7.87 4.05
CA THR A 321 -3.25 6.69 3.23
C THR A 321 -1.83 6.75 2.70
N LEU A 322 -1.36 7.90 2.22
CA LEU A 322 0.03 8.08 1.78
C LEU A 322 1.02 7.76 2.92
N VAL A 323 0.71 8.18 4.15
CA VAL A 323 1.50 7.83 5.34
C VAL A 323 1.45 6.32 5.60
N HIS A 324 0.27 5.71 5.54
CA HIS A 324 0.09 4.28 5.75
C HIS A 324 0.92 3.44 4.76
N GLU A 325 0.74 3.69 3.47
CA GLU A 325 1.38 2.93 2.40
C GLU A 325 2.89 3.16 2.35
N PHE A 326 3.35 4.39 2.64
CA PHE A 326 4.79 4.65 2.70
C PHE A 326 5.46 3.92 3.88
N GLN A 327 4.76 3.73 5.00
CA GLN A 327 5.26 2.89 6.09
C GLN A 327 5.37 1.42 5.67
N HIS A 328 4.42 0.89 4.90
CA HIS A 328 4.55 -0.45 4.32
C HIS A 328 5.76 -0.56 3.41
N SER A 329 5.98 0.43 2.52
CA SER A 329 7.17 0.48 1.66
C SER A 329 8.48 0.46 2.46
N LYS A 330 8.59 1.27 3.52
CA LYS A 330 9.77 1.30 4.40
C LYS A 330 10.02 -0.05 5.08
N LEU A 331 8.99 -0.67 5.64
CA LEU A 331 9.13 -1.96 6.30
C LEU A 331 9.51 -3.06 5.31
N ALA A 332 8.93 -3.06 4.11
CA ALA A 332 9.26 -4.05 3.10
C ALA A 332 10.75 -3.98 2.71
N ALA A 333 11.29 -2.78 2.50
CA ALA A 333 12.73 -2.61 2.26
C ALA A 333 13.59 -3.06 3.46
N LEU A 334 13.11 -2.87 4.69
CA LEU A 334 13.78 -3.42 5.88
C LEU A 334 13.75 -4.95 5.92
N LEU A 335 12.65 -5.59 5.52
CA LEU A 335 12.54 -7.05 5.44
C LEU A 335 13.46 -7.65 4.36
N HIS A 336 13.77 -6.89 3.31
CA HIS A 336 14.79 -7.29 2.34
C HIS A 336 16.21 -7.23 2.89
N LEU A 337 16.47 -6.34 3.85
CA LEU A 337 17.78 -6.17 4.48
C LEU A 337 17.99 -7.12 5.65
N PHE A 338 16.94 -7.40 6.42
CA PHE A 338 17.02 -8.15 7.66
C PHE A 338 15.89 -9.18 7.76
N PRO A 339 16.18 -10.46 8.08
CA PRO A 339 15.15 -11.37 8.53
C PRO A 339 14.65 -10.90 9.89
N LEU A 340 13.47 -10.28 9.96
CA LEU A 340 12.94 -9.71 11.21
C LEU A 340 12.19 -10.74 12.05
N LEU A 341 11.62 -11.77 11.45
CA LEU A 341 10.85 -12.76 12.18
C LEU A 341 10.76 -14.09 11.43
N GLU A 342 10.46 -15.14 12.17
CA GLU A 342 10.18 -16.48 11.66
C GLU A 342 8.66 -16.69 11.56
N ASP A 343 8.11 -16.52 10.35
CA ASP A 343 6.68 -16.66 10.09
C ASP A 343 6.37 -18.04 9.50
N ASP A 344 5.57 -18.85 10.18
CA ASP A 344 5.02 -20.10 9.62
C ASP A 344 3.82 -19.85 8.70
N ARG A 345 3.48 -18.58 8.47
CA ARG A 345 2.36 -18.13 7.63
C ARG A 345 0.99 -18.55 8.17
N ALA A 346 0.91 -19.07 9.39
CA ALA A 346 -0.36 -19.45 9.99
C ALA A 346 -1.17 -18.21 10.40
N GLU A 347 -2.39 -18.09 9.89
CA GLU A 347 -3.30 -16.99 10.19
C GLU A 347 -4.00 -17.19 11.53
N ARG A 348 -3.36 -16.73 12.61
CA ARG A 348 -3.83 -16.99 13.99
C ARG A 348 -3.82 -15.79 14.92
N TYR A 349 -3.36 -14.64 14.44
CA TYR A 349 -3.22 -13.46 15.26
C TYR A 349 -4.34 -12.45 14.99
N TYR A 350 -4.88 -11.89 16.07
CA TYR A 350 -5.82 -10.78 16.00
C TYR A 350 -5.11 -9.51 15.52
N ALA A 351 -5.59 -8.92 14.42
CA ALA A 351 -5.17 -7.62 13.92
C ALA A 351 -6.28 -6.58 14.19
N PRO A 352 -6.06 -5.51 14.97
CA PRO A 352 -7.12 -4.60 15.41
C PRO A 352 -7.77 -3.70 14.36
N TRP A 353 -7.41 -3.87 13.09
CA TRP A 353 -7.85 -3.08 11.94
C TRP A 353 -8.30 -4.00 10.78
N ARG A 354 -8.42 -5.30 11.03
CA ARG A 354 -8.85 -6.31 10.05
C ARG A 354 -9.84 -7.27 10.69
N THR A 355 -10.67 -7.82 9.84
CA THR A 355 -11.75 -8.74 10.21
C THR A 355 -11.27 -10.19 10.23
N ASP A 356 -10.26 -10.53 9.45
CA ASP A 356 -9.61 -11.84 9.39
C ASP A 356 -8.42 -11.98 10.38
N PRO A 357 -8.11 -13.21 10.85
CA PRO A 357 -6.84 -13.51 11.49
C PRO A 357 -5.65 -13.28 10.56
N ARG A 358 -4.51 -12.90 11.11
CA ARG A 358 -3.29 -12.62 10.35
C ARG A 358 -2.15 -13.54 10.76
N HIS A 359 -1.25 -13.79 9.81
CA HIS A 359 0.08 -14.35 10.08
C HIS A 359 1.01 -13.26 10.65
N LEU A 360 2.17 -13.63 11.20
CA LEU A 360 3.00 -12.69 11.96
C LEU A 360 3.57 -11.55 11.10
N THR A 361 4.02 -11.85 9.88
CA THR A 361 4.51 -10.80 8.97
C THR A 361 3.41 -9.78 8.67
N GLY A 362 2.18 -10.24 8.47
CA GLY A 362 1.03 -9.36 8.22
C GLY A 362 0.69 -8.49 9.43
N LEU A 363 0.85 -9.02 10.64
CA LEU A 363 0.69 -8.26 11.88
C LEU A 363 1.79 -7.21 12.07
N LEU A 364 3.05 -7.55 11.76
CA LEU A 364 4.17 -6.60 11.79
C LEU A 364 3.96 -5.44 10.80
N HIS A 365 3.53 -5.75 9.57
CA HIS A 365 3.19 -4.74 8.57
C HIS A 365 2.16 -3.75 9.10
N GLY A 366 1.04 -4.25 9.63
CA GLY A 366 0.01 -3.36 10.17
C GLY A 366 0.48 -2.59 11.40
N ALA A 367 1.21 -3.22 12.33
CA ALA A 367 1.74 -2.54 13.52
C ALA A 367 2.67 -1.37 13.15
N TYR A 368 3.53 -1.54 12.15
CA TYR A 368 4.43 -0.51 11.66
C TYR A 368 3.66 0.62 10.96
N ALA A 369 2.74 0.29 10.05
CA ALA A 369 1.93 1.27 9.33
C ALA A 369 1.03 2.09 10.26
N PHE A 370 0.28 1.44 11.16
CA PHE A 370 -0.59 2.14 12.10
C PHE A 370 0.14 2.91 13.20
N THR A 371 1.42 2.59 13.49
CA THR A 371 2.27 3.49 14.29
C THR A 371 2.53 4.80 13.55
N GLY A 372 2.77 4.74 12.23
CA GLY A 372 2.83 5.94 11.38
C GLY A 372 1.52 6.72 11.38
N VAL A 373 0.37 6.03 11.19
CA VAL A 373 -0.95 6.68 11.22
C VAL A 373 -1.24 7.31 12.58
N ALA A 374 -0.89 6.66 13.69
CA ALA A 374 -0.99 7.26 15.03
C ALA A 374 -0.14 8.52 15.15
N GLY A 375 1.09 8.51 14.62
CA GLY A 375 1.95 9.70 14.55
C GLY A 375 1.33 10.82 13.72
N PHE A 376 0.70 10.51 12.58
CA PHE A 376 -0.02 11.49 11.75
C PHE A 376 -1.15 12.17 12.51
N TRP A 377 -1.99 11.40 13.22
CA TRP A 377 -3.10 11.95 14.00
C TRP A 377 -2.66 12.68 15.27
N ARG A 378 -1.58 12.23 15.93
CA ARG A 378 -0.93 12.96 17.03
C ARG A 378 -0.55 14.37 16.59
N ASP A 379 0.07 14.43 15.43
CA ASP A 379 0.52 15.66 14.80
C ASP A 379 -0.68 16.58 14.47
N ARG A 380 -1.79 16.02 13.97
CA ARG A 380 -3.04 16.78 13.73
C ARG A 380 -3.71 17.25 14.99
N LEU A 381 -3.68 16.46 16.07
CA LEU A 381 -4.23 16.88 17.35
C LEU A 381 -3.49 18.11 17.89
N ALA A 382 -2.16 18.16 17.72
CA ALA A 382 -1.35 19.30 18.14
C ALA A 382 -1.66 20.59 17.37
N ASP A 383 -2.09 20.48 16.10
CA ASP A 383 -2.39 21.63 15.24
C ASP A 383 -3.89 21.95 15.12
N ALA A 384 -4.74 21.14 15.74
CA ALA A 384 -6.17 21.19 15.50
C ALA A 384 -6.75 22.53 15.98
N LEU A 385 -7.48 23.20 15.08
CA LEU A 385 -8.23 24.40 15.36
C LEU A 385 -9.73 24.07 15.39
N GLY A 386 -10.39 24.40 16.50
CA GLY A 386 -11.82 24.11 16.71
C GLY A 386 -12.10 22.74 17.34
N ALA A 387 -13.24 22.64 18.01
CA ALA A 387 -13.60 21.48 18.82
C ALA A 387 -13.72 20.18 17.99
N ASP A 388 -14.32 20.25 16.80
CA ASP A 388 -14.54 19.06 15.97
C ASP A 388 -13.22 18.45 15.46
N ALA A 389 -12.26 19.29 15.08
CA ALA A 389 -10.93 18.85 14.64
C ALA A 389 -10.16 18.21 15.79
N VAL A 390 -10.22 18.80 16.99
CA VAL A 390 -9.59 18.28 18.22
C VAL A 390 -10.20 16.93 18.60
N GLU A 391 -11.52 16.81 18.60
CA GLU A 391 -12.24 15.56 18.91
C GLU A 391 -11.92 14.46 17.90
N ARG A 392 -11.94 14.76 16.60
CA ARG A 392 -11.64 13.79 15.54
C ARG A 392 -10.18 13.32 15.60
N ALA A 393 -9.23 14.25 15.71
CA ALA A 393 -7.81 13.90 15.78
C ALA A 393 -7.48 13.16 17.08
N GLY A 394 -8.04 13.60 18.21
CA GLY A 394 -7.93 12.92 19.49
C GLY A 394 -8.45 11.48 19.44
N TYR A 395 -9.58 11.26 18.76
CA TYR A 395 -10.17 9.94 18.60
C TYR A 395 -9.24 8.99 17.83
N PHE A 396 -8.79 9.39 16.64
CA PHE A 396 -7.94 8.53 15.83
C PHE A 396 -6.54 8.34 16.44
N PHE A 397 -5.96 9.37 17.06
CA PHE A 397 -4.69 9.22 17.77
C PHE A 397 -4.83 8.20 18.91
N ALA A 398 -5.87 8.33 19.74
CA ALA A 398 -6.14 7.41 20.83
C ALA A 398 -6.39 5.98 20.32
N LEU A 399 -7.22 5.82 19.29
CA LEU A 399 -7.55 4.52 18.72
C LEU A 399 -6.30 3.82 18.17
N ARG A 400 -5.57 4.49 17.26
CA ARG A 400 -4.44 3.88 16.54
C ARG A 400 -3.25 3.61 17.44
N ARG A 401 -2.96 4.45 18.46
CA ARG A 401 -1.88 4.17 19.42
C ARG A 401 -2.19 2.96 20.30
N MET A 402 -3.44 2.80 20.76
CA MET A 402 -3.87 1.63 21.54
C MET A 402 -3.86 0.34 20.72
N GLN A 403 -4.41 0.38 19.50
CA GLN A 403 -4.44 -0.75 18.57
C GLN A 403 -3.02 -1.21 18.19
N SER A 404 -2.15 -0.28 17.78
CA SER A 404 -0.77 -0.59 17.41
C SER A 404 0.00 -1.17 18.59
N ARG A 405 -0.19 -0.63 19.80
CA ARG A 405 0.49 -1.14 20.99
C ARG A 405 0.09 -2.57 21.34
N LEU A 406 -1.19 -2.91 21.15
CA LEU A 406 -1.70 -4.27 21.33
C LEU A 406 -1.01 -5.23 20.35
N ALA A 407 -0.94 -4.88 19.06
CA ALA A 407 -0.25 -5.70 18.06
C ALA A 407 1.25 -5.85 18.35
N VAL A 408 1.93 -4.75 18.72
CA VAL A 408 3.34 -4.76 19.14
C VAL A 408 3.57 -5.67 20.36
N ARG A 409 2.66 -5.67 21.33
CA ARG A 409 2.74 -6.60 22.47
C ARG A 409 2.68 -8.05 21.99
N THR A 410 1.71 -8.37 21.13
CA THR A 410 1.53 -9.71 20.57
C THR A 410 2.79 -10.18 19.82
N LEU A 411 3.41 -9.30 19.03
CA LEU A 411 4.66 -9.58 18.33
C LEU A 411 5.81 -9.88 19.32
N LEU A 412 5.99 -9.07 20.36
CA LEU A 412 7.03 -9.27 21.38
C LEU A 412 6.86 -10.58 22.16
N THR A 413 5.62 -10.99 22.43
CA THR A 413 5.31 -12.23 23.16
C THR A 413 5.22 -13.47 22.26
N SER A 414 5.33 -13.31 20.94
CA SER A 414 5.20 -14.43 19.99
C SER A 414 6.30 -15.47 20.10
N GLY A 415 7.47 -15.10 20.63
CA GLY A 415 8.67 -15.93 20.67
C GLY A 415 9.37 -16.11 19.32
N ARG A 416 8.96 -15.40 18.26
CA ARG A 416 9.42 -15.63 16.87
C ARG A 416 10.14 -14.44 16.22
N LEU A 417 10.58 -13.47 17.00
CA LEU A 417 11.36 -12.34 16.50
C LEU A 417 12.85 -12.68 16.50
N THR A 418 13.55 -12.32 15.42
CA THR A 418 15.02 -12.34 15.39
C THR A 418 15.59 -11.23 16.27
N VAL A 419 16.92 -11.13 16.38
CA VAL A 419 17.58 -10.05 17.14
C VAL A 419 17.18 -8.67 16.58
N GLN A 420 17.24 -8.50 15.26
CA GLN A 420 16.87 -7.27 14.57
C GLN A 420 15.36 -7.01 14.68
N GLY A 421 14.53 -8.05 14.54
CA GLY A 421 13.08 -7.94 14.74
C GLY A 421 12.71 -7.46 16.13
N ARG A 422 13.37 -8.02 17.17
CA ARG A 422 13.15 -7.59 18.55
C ARG A 422 13.56 -6.13 18.76
N ALA A 423 14.69 -5.71 18.18
CA ALA A 423 15.14 -4.32 18.25
C ALA A 423 14.13 -3.36 17.58
N LEU A 424 13.62 -3.73 16.38
CA LEU A 424 12.61 -2.96 15.66
C LEU A 424 11.32 -2.83 16.48
N VAL A 425 10.75 -3.97 16.90
CA VAL A 425 9.46 -4.01 17.60
C VAL A 425 9.56 -3.36 19.00
N ALA A 426 10.70 -3.48 19.68
CA ALA A 426 10.95 -2.77 20.94
C ALA A 426 11.07 -1.25 20.73
N GLY A 427 11.60 -0.80 19.60
CA GLY A 427 11.57 0.61 19.19
C GLY A 427 10.15 1.14 19.08
N LEU A 428 9.28 0.42 18.35
CA LEU A 428 7.87 0.78 18.21
C LEU A 428 7.17 0.79 19.57
N ALA A 429 7.47 -0.19 20.43
CA ALA A 429 6.94 -0.25 21.78
C ALA A 429 7.30 1.00 22.60
N ARG A 430 8.55 1.45 22.56
CA ARG A 430 8.98 2.68 23.26
C ARG A 430 8.24 3.91 22.75
N THR A 431 8.11 4.08 21.44
CA THR A 431 7.35 5.17 20.83
C THR A 431 5.89 5.17 21.33
N LEU A 432 5.22 4.03 21.21
CA LEU A 432 3.81 3.89 21.57
C LEU A 432 3.57 3.99 23.09
N ASP A 433 4.48 3.50 23.92
CA ASP A 433 4.42 3.64 25.37
C ASP A 433 4.55 5.11 25.78
N GLY A 434 5.41 5.88 25.11
CA GLY A 434 5.48 7.34 25.27
C GLY A 434 4.14 7.99 24.94
N TRP A 435 3.59 7.69 23.75
CA TRP A 435 2.35 8.28 23.28
C TRP A 435 1.11 7.88 24.07
N LEU A 436 1.07 6.68 24.67
CA LEU A 436 -0.04 6.28 25.52
C LEU A 436 -0.20 7.14 26.77
N ARG A 437 0.85 7.86 27.17
CA ARG A 437 0.84 8.82 28.29
C ARG A 437 0.43 10.23 27.87
N GLU A 438 0.33 10.51 26.56
CA GLU A 438 -0.08 11.82 26.08
C GLU A 438 -1.58 12.01 26.23
N ASP A 439 -1.97 13.18 26.71
CA ASP A 439 -3.37 13.54 26.90
C ASP A 439 -4.11 13.65 25.57
N VAL A 440 -5.39 13.28 25.62
CA VAL A 440 -6.36 13.41 24.54
C VAL A 440 -7.70 13.82 25.17
N PRO A 441 -8.61 14.44 24.41
CA PRO A 441 -9.95 14.76 24.92
C PRO A 441 -10.63 13.53 25.52
N PRO A 442 -11.19 13.60 26.75
CA PRO A 442 -11.78 12.44 27.43
C PRO A 442 -12.90 11.76 26.64
N ALA A 443 -13.74 12.54 25.96
CA ALA A 443 -14.83 12.02 25.13
C ALA A 443 -14.28 11.21 23.94
N ALA A 444 -13.29 11.77 23.23
CA ALA A 444 -12.60 11.08 22.14
C ALA A 444 -11.90 9.79 22.59
N LEU A 445 -11.25 9.80 23.77
CA LEU A 445 -10.65 8.60 24.37
C LEU A 445 -11.70 7.54 24.72
N GLY A 446 -12.83 7.95 25.27
CA GLY A 446 -13.97 7.07 25.55
C GLY A 446 -14.44 6.36 24.28
N ARG A 447 -14.74 7.12 23.22
CA ARG A 447 -15.14 6.58 21.92
C ARG A 447 -14.09 5.64 21.33
N ALA A 448 -12.80 6.00 21.39
CA ALA A 448 -11.72 5.16 20.88
C ALA A 448 -11.60 3.82 21.62
N ARG A 449 -11.77 3.82 22.96
CA ARG A 449 -11.79 2.59 23.77
C ARG A 449 -13.00 1.73 23.42
N THR A 450 -14.17 2.34 23.27
CA THR A 450 -15.40 1.65 22.89
C THR A 450 -15.27 1.02 21.50
N ALA A 451 -14.80 1.76 20.49
CA ALA A 451 -14.57 1.24 19.14
C ALA A 451 -13.57 0.07 19.12
N ALA A 452 -12.46 0.17 19.85
CA ALA A 452 -11.49 -0.92 19.97
C ALA A 452 -12.07 -2.17 20.66
N ALA A 453 -12.89 -1.98 21.69
CA ALA A 453 -13.58 -3.07 22.38
C ALA A 453 -14.63 -3.75 21.48
N LEU A 454 -15.42 -2.96 20.73
CA LEU A 454 -16.41 -3.47 19.78
C LEU A 454 -15.75 -4.32 18.71
N HIS A 455 -14.74 -3.78 18.01
CA HIS A 455 -14.03 -4.53 16.98
C HIS A 455 -13.47 -5.83 17.53
N ARG A 456 -12.81 -5.81 18.71
CA ARG A 456 -12.24 -7.04 19.27
C ARG A 456 -13.31 -8.05 19.65
N THR A 457 -14.41 -7.60 20.22
CA THR A 457 -15.51 -8.45 20.67
C THR A 457 -16.18 -9.13 19.48
N GLU A 458 -16.54 -8.35 18.46
CA GLU A 458 -17.13 -8.85 17.22
C GLU A 458 -16.16 -9.76 16.46
N TRP A 459 -14.87 -9.40 16.40
CA TRP A 459 -13.86 -10.26 15.78
C TRP A 459 -13.80 -11.64 16.45
N ARG A 460 -13.89 -11.70 17.78
CA ARG A 460 -13.93 -13.00 18.48
C ARG A 460 -15.20 -13.78 18.18
N LEU A 461 -16.36 -13.14 18.24
CA LEU A 461 -17.65 -13.77 17.92
C LEU A 461 -17.69 -14.36 16.50
N ARG A 462 -17.08 -13.66 15.53
CA ARG A 462 -17.05 -14.08 14.12
C ARG A 462 -15.93 -15.06 13.78
N ASN A 463 -14.81 -15.04 14.49
CA ASN A 463 -13.63 -15.84 14.12
C ASN A 463 -13.37 -17.02 15.06
N VAL A 464 -13.66 -16.91 16.34
CA VAL A 464 -13.26 -17.89 17.36
C VAL A 464 -14.41 -18.83 17.67
N ALA A 465 -14.13 -20.13 17.68
CA ALA A 465 -15.08 -21.14 18.08
C ALA A 465 -15.19 -21.19 19.62
N PRO A 466 -16.39 -21.35 20.19
CA PRO A 466 -16.55 -21.59 21.62
C PRO A 466 -15.77 -22.85 22.04
N ALA A 467 -15.06 -22.78 23.16
CA ALA A 467 -14.18 -23.85 23.60
C ALA A 467 -14.92 -24.85 24.51
N ARG A 468 -15.20 -26.06 24.01
CA ARG A 468 -15.34 -27.22 24.88
C ARG A 468 -13.94 -27.64 25.35
N ALA A 469 -13.55 -27.19 26.55
CA ALA A 469 -12.36 -27.62 27.28
C ALA A 469 -11.08 -27.75 26.44
N ALA A 470 -10.51 -26.64 25.96
CA ALA A 470 -9.18 -26.60 25.37
C ALA A 470 -8.21 -25.77 26.22
N ALA A 471 -6.92 -26.08 26.13
CA ALA A 471 -5.84 -25.36 26.81
C ALA A 471 -5.81 -23.87 26.39
N PRO A 472 -5.46 -22.94 27.30
CA PRO A 472 -5.68 -21.50 27.12
C PRO A 472 -4.84 -20.79 26.04
N SER A 473 -3.93 -21.46 25.33
CA SER A 473 -2.95 -20.80 24.44
C SER A 473 -3.28 -20.81 22.94
N ASP A 474 -4.16 -21.68 22.44
CA ASP A 474 -4.48 -21.75 21.01
C ASP A 474 -5.97 -21.46 20.76
N LEU A 475 -6.23 -20.32 20.13
CA LEU A 475 -7.58 -19.98 19.66
C LEU A 475 -7.98 -21.01 18.60
N ARG A 476 -9.10 -21.69 18.81
CA ARG A 476 -9.74 -22.48 17.76
C ARG A 476 -10.56 -21.54 16.88
N PHE A 477 -10.29 -21.53 15.59
CA PHE A 477 -11.04 -20.72 14.64
C PHE A 477 -12.24 -21.47 14.09
N ARG A 478 -13.35 -20.76 13.86
CA ARG A 478 -14.56 -21.31 13.25
C ARG A 478 -14.30 -21.66 11.78
N PRO A 479 -14.92 -22.68 11.19
CA PRO A 479 -14.77 -22.96 9.76
C PRO A 479 -15.58 -22.01 8.86
N ASP A 480 -16.64 -21.40 9.39
CA ASP A 480 -17.63 -20.57 8.68
C ASP A 480 -17.34 -19.05 8.74
N ARG A 481 -16.06 -18.65 8.86
CA ARG A 481 -15.66 -17.24 8.99
C ARG A 481 -16.01 -16.48 7.72
N THR A 482 -16.65 -15.34 7.88
CA THR A 482 -16.95 -14.41 6.78
C THR A 482 -16.34 -13.05 7.07
N SER A 483 -15.92 -12.35 6.02
CA SER A 483 -15.54 -10.94 6.14
C SER A 483 -16.78 -10.10 6.44
N TRP A 484 -16.62 -9.05 7.25
CA TRP A 484 -17.66 -8.06 7.52
C TRP A 484 -17.07 -6.65 7.39
N PRO A 485 -17.88 -5.64 7.05
CA PRO A 485 -17.42 -4.26 7.08
C PRO A 485 -17.36 -3.74 8.53
N ASP A 486 -16.21 -3.24 8.98
CA ASP A 486 -16.13 -2.47 10.22
C ASP A 486 -16.45 -1.00 9.96
N THR A 487 -17.73 -0.65 10.09
CA THR A 487 -18.21 0.74 9.96
C THR A 487 -18.00 1.56 11.23
N ARG A 488 -17.84 0.91 12.39
CA ARG A 488 -17.76 1.55 13.71
C ARG A 488 -16.47 2.34 13.88
N THR A 489 -15.35 1.84 13.35
CA THR A 489 -14.07 2.56 13.37
C THR A 489 -14.19 3.99 12.84
N GLN A 490 -14.91 4.19 11.73
CA GLN A 490 -15.13 5.51 11.13
C GLN A 490 -16.31 6.24 11.78
N GLY A 491 -17.43 5.54 12.04
CA GLY A 491 -18.65 6.14 12.61
C GLY A 491 -18.45 6.76 13.99
N PHE A 492 -17.54 6.23 14.81
CA PHE A 492 -17.26 6.75 16.15
C PHE A 492 -16.32 7.97 16.16
N ALA A 493 -15.71 8.30 15.02
CA ALA A 493 -14.85 9.48 14.89
C ALA A 493 -15.65 10.79 14.93
N THR A 494 -16.89 10.76 14.44
CA THR A 494 -17.78 11.92 14.37
C THR A 494 -19.20 11.45 14.70
N PRO A 495 -19.59 11.44 15.99
CA PRO A 495 -20.92 11.00 16.38
C PRO A 495 -21.98 11.93 15.77
N PRO A 496 -23.14 11.40 15.35
CA PRO A 496 -24.19 12.23 14.78
C PRO A 496 -24.79 13.14 15.85
N THR A 497 -25.28 14.31 15.44
CA THR A 497 -25.99 15.25 16.33
C THR A 497 -27.27 14.64 16.91
N VAL A 498 -27.91 13.74 16.16
CA VAL A 498 -29.11 13.00 16.58
C VAL A 498 -28.87 11.51 16.36
N ALA A 499 -28.69 10.77 17.46
CA ALA A 499 -28.54 9.32 17.42
C ALA A 499 -29.88 8.62 17.13
N ARG A 500 -29.87 7.66 16.21
CA ARG A 500 -31.04 6.87 15.80
C ARG A 500 -30.78 5.37 15.93
N THR A 501 -29.57 4.92 15.63
CA THR A 501 -29.17 3.52 15.72
C THR A 501 -28.47 3.21 17.05
N ALA A 502 -28.40 1.93 17.41
CA ALA A 502 -27.68 1.48 18.62
C ALA A 502 -26.21 1.92 18.62
N ASP A 503 -25.52 1.79 17.47
CA ASP A 503 -24.13 2.23 17.31
C ASP A 503 -23.98 3.75 17.47
N GLU A 504 -24.94 4.54 16.98
CA GLU A 504 -24.92 6.00 17.11
C GLU A 504 -25.14 6.46 18.55
N HIS A 505 -26.06 5.82 19.29
CA HIS A 505 -26.23 6.10 20.73
C HIS A 505 -24.94 5.76 21.49
N LEU A 506 -24.34 4.61 21.18
CA LEU A 506 -23.09 4.19 21.82
C LEU A 506 -21.92 5.13 21.48
N ALA A 507 -21.83 5.60 20.23
CA ALA A 507 -20.85 6.59 19.79
C ALA A 507 -21.06 7.95 20.48
N ALA A 508 -22.31 8.34 20.76
CA ALA A 508 -22.66 9.54 21.50
C ALA A 508 -22.44 9.41 23.03
N GLY A 509 -22.05 8.23 23.52
CA GLY A 509 -21.81 7.97 24.95
C GLY A 509 -23.05 7.53 25.73
N ASP A 510 -24.19 7.31 25.07
CA ASP A 510 -25.43 6.82 25.66
C ASP A 510 -25.50 5.29 25.60
N ALA A 511 -24.73 4.64 26.47
CA ALA A 511 -24.68 3.19 26.55
C ALA A 511 -26.03 2.56 26.97
N ALA A 512 -26.87 3.28 27.71
CA ALA A 512 -28.16 2.79 28.16
C ALA A 512 -29.15 2.65 26.99
N ALA A 513 -29.31 3.70 26.18
CA ALA A 513 -30.15 3.62 24.99
C ALA A 513 -29.60 2.63 23.95
N ALA A 514 -28.27 2.58 23.79
CA ALA A 514 -27.65 1.59 22.92
C ALA A 514 -27.96 0.16 23.37
N LEU A 515 -27.87 -0.13 24.68
CA LEU A 515 -28.13 -1.46 25.24
C LEU A 515 -29.55 -1.95 24.93
N VAL A 516 -30.55 -1.08 25.12
CA VAL A 516 -31.96 -1.39 24.80
C VAL A 516 -32.11 -1.73 23.32
N ARG A 517 -31.57 -0.90 22.43
CA ARG A 517 -31.69 -1.12 20.98
C ARG A 517 -30.95 -2.36 20.49
N TYR A 518 -29.80 -2.69 21.06
CA TYR A 518 -29.16 -3.98 20.74
C TYR A 518 -29.98 -5.15 21.26
N ALA A 519 -30.62 -5.03 22.44
CA ALA A 519 -31.49 -6.07 22.96
C ALA A 519 -32.69 -6.33 22.04
N ASP A 520 -33.27 -5.27 21.44
CA ASP A 520 -34.34 -5.41 20.45
C ASP A 520 -33.89 -6.25 19.24
N VAL A 521 -32.70 -5.98 18.68
CA VAL A 521 -32.14 -6.77 17.56
C VAL A 521 -31.88 -8.22 17.98
N LEU A 522 -31.38 -8.43 19.19
CA LEU A 522 -31.07 -9.76 19.72
C LEU A 522 -32.31 -10.56 20.09
N ALA A 523 -33.47 -9.93 20.28
CA ALA A 523 -34.74 -10.64 20.48
C ALA A 523 -35.12 -11.45 19.24
N ASP A 524 -34.88 -10.90 18.05
CA ASP A 524 -35.14 -11.56 16.77
C ASP A 524 -33.97 -12.43 16.30
N ALA A 525 -32.72 -12.01 16.57
CA ALA A 525 -31.51 -12.70 16.14
C ALA A 525 -30.48 -12.83 17.28
N PRO A 526 -30.66 -13.76 18.24
CA PRO A 526 -29.85 -13.84 19.47
C PRO A 526 -28.35 -14.08 19.27
N ALA A 527 -27.96 -14.62 18.12
CA ALA A 527 -26.58 -14.94 17.76
C ALA A 527 -25.98 -13.97 16.74
N GLU A 528 -26.65 -12.86 16.39
CA GLU A 528 -26.13 -11.88 15.44
C GLU A 528 -24.87 -11.18 16.01
N PRO A 529 -23.67 -11.38 15.43
CA PRO A 529 -22.42 -10.98 16.08
C PRO A 529 -22.27 -9.47 16.26
N HIS A 530 -22.81 -8.64 15.35
CA HIS A 530 -22.67 -7.19 15.41
C HIS A 530 -23.44 -6.61 16.60
N ALA A 531 -24.69 -7.02 16.78
CA ALA A 531 -25.57 -6.64 17.88
C ALA A 531 -25.10 -7.23 19.21
N LEU A 532 -24.66 -8.50 19.23
CA LEU A 532 -24.15 -9.12 20.46
C LEU A 532 -22.87 -8.43 20.95
N ALA A 533 -21.95 -8.09 20.04
CA ALA A 533 -20.77 -7.30 20.40
C ALA A 533 -21.15 -5.93 20.98
N GLY A 534 -22.10 -5.25 20.33
CA GLY A 534 -22.67 -3.99 20.79
C GLY A 534 -23.24 -4.06 22.20
N TRP A 535 -24.09 -5.05 22.44
CA TRP A 535 -24.73 -5.30 23.73
C TRP A 535 -23.71 -5.61 24.82
N ILE A 536 -22.73 -6.49 24.56
CA ILE A 536 -21.67 -6.82 25.51
C ILE A 536 -20.92 -5.56 25.92
N VAL A 537 -20.47 -4.76 24.94
CA VAL A 537 -19.69 -3.55 25.21
C VAL A 537 -20.53 -2.52 25.96
N ALA A 538 -21.76 -2.23 25.52
CA ALA A 538 -22.66 -1.28 26.18
C ALA A 538 -22.92 -1.70 27.64
N ARG A 539 -23.18 -2.99 27.89
CA ARG A 539 -23.36 -3.53 29.25
C ARG A 539 -22.11 -3.36 30.10
N THR A 540 -20.94 -3.62 29.54
CA THR A 540 -19.68 -3.48 30.30
C THR A 540 -19.33 -2.05 30.68
N ILE A 541 -19.85 -1.06 29.93
CA ILE A 541 -19.73 0.36 30.26
C ILE A 541 -20.62 0.71 31.46
N LEU A 542 -21.85 0.18 31.51
CA LEU A 542 -22.81 0.45 32.59
C LEU A 542 -22.51 -0.35 33.87
N GLU A 543 -22.06 -1.60 33.72
CA GLU A 543 -21.83 -2.56 34.80
C GLU A 543 -20.36 -3.06 34.81
N PRO A 544 -19.38 -2.19 35.10
CA PRO A 544 -17.98 -2.60 35.11
C PRO A 544 -17.71 -3.60 36.25
N GLY A 545 -16.96 -4.66 35.97
CA GLY A 545 -16.68 -5.69 36.98
C GLY A 545 -15.94 -6.92 36.45
N ARG A 546 -15.84 -7.95 37.29
CA ARG A 546 -15.22 -9.23 36.91
C ARG A 546 -16.01 -9.94 35.80
N ALA A 547 -17.33 -9.95 35.88
CA ALA A 547 -18.21 -10.54 34.87
C ALA A 547 -18.06 -9.83 33.52
N ALA A 548 -18.12 -8.49 33.51
CA ALA A 548 -17.88 -7.67 32.32
C ALA A 548 -16.53 -7.96 31.66
N ARG A 549 -15.44 -8.03 32.44
CA ARG A 549 -14.10 -8.37 31.92
C ARG A 549 -14.06 -9.77 31.29
N ARG A 550 -14.79 -10.74 31.86
CA ARG A 550 -14.90 -12.09 31.29
C ARG A 550 -15.64 -12.07 29.96
N MET A 551 -16.78 -11.37 29.88
CA MET A 551 -17.56 -11.25 28.65
C MET A 551 -16.76 -10.61 27.51
N LEU A 552 -15.99 -9.55 27.79
CA LEU A 552 -15.11 -8.93 26.78
C LEU A 552 -13.93 -9.82 26.38
N ALA A 553 -13.41 -10.63 27.31
CA ALA A 553 -12.26 -11.50 27.05
C ALA A 553 -12.64 -12.73 26.21
N ARG A 554 -13.84 -13.27 26.42
CA ARG A 554 -14.35 -14.50 25.78
C ARG A 554 -15.84 -14.38 25.41
N PRO A 555 -16.21 -13.43 24.53
CA PRO A 555 -17.60 -13.25 24.13
C PRO A 555 -18.17 -14.47 23.39
N GLU A 556 -17.31 -15.26 22.74
CA GLU A 556 -17.70 -16.49 22.07
C GLU A 556 -18.30 -17.56 23.01
N GLU A 557 -18.00 -17.52 24.32
CA GLU A 557 -18.63 -18.43 25.31
C GLU A 557 -20.15 -18.18 25.43
N LEU A 558 -20.65 -17.00 25.01
CA LEU A 558 -22.08 -16.66 25.03
C LEU A 558 -22.86 -17.23 23.83
N LEU A 559 -22.16 -17.74 22.81
CA LEU A 559 -22.79 -18.41 21.67
C LEU A 559 -23.07 -19.90 21.95
N GLU A 560 -22.59 -20.45 23.06
CA GLU A 560 -22.94 -21.82 23.45
C GLU A 560 -24.41 -21.86 23.90
N PRO A 561 -25.21 -22.81 23.40
CA PRO A 561 -26.51 -23.05 23.99
C PRO A 561 -26.29 -23.43 25.45
N SER A 562 -26.93 -22.70 26.39
CA SER A 562 -26.94 -23.07 27.80
C SER A 562 -27.16 -24.58 27.91
N PRO A 563 -26.37 -25.32 28.70
CA PRO A 563 -26.65 -26.72 28.95
C PRO A 563 -28.09 -26.78 29.46
N ARG A 564 -28.97 -27.45 28.72
CA ARG A 564 -30.32 -27.75 29.19
C ARG A 564 -30.15 -28.49 30.52
N VAL A 565 -30.64 -27.86 31.58
CA VAL A 565 -30.67 -28.41 32.94
C VAL A 565 -31.52 -29.67 32.96
#